data_AF-A0A7Y4ZYX4-F1
#
_entry.id   AF-A0A7Y4ZYX4-F1
#
_cell.length_a   1.000
_cell.length_b   1.000
_cell.length_c   1.000
_cell.angle_alpha   90.00
_cell.angle_beta   90.00
_cell.angle_gamma   90.00
#
_symmetry.space_group_name_H-M   'P 1'
#
loop_
_entity.id
_entity.type
_entity.pdbx_description
1 polymer ?
#
loop_
_entity_poly.entity_id
_entity_poly.type
_entity_poly.pdbx_seq_one_letter_code
_entity_poly.pdbx_strand_id
1 'polypeptide(L)'
;MKNFIKENLVLVIGLTLPLLLIVLFFVATVIPKLMGTPPQYEMLFTTNHYDYQNPADYLLEFAVKNQQLTIKVRKNESKDKNYTSKKLMAYDGKTETVREIVVDIAKTTEATTGNAVVLEETKNMAIDTSSISPDGYSLDGPSYGGSGLVGGFFGGGYRNSGFRLKKGGVGYQVPNTQQNTYYNQMQFIGWVIKK
;
A
#
# COMPACT_ATOMS: atom_id res chain seq x y z
N MET A 1 1.71 14.84 50.75
CA MET A 1 0.98 14.74 49.46
C MET A 1 -0.51 15.05 49.59
N LYS A 2 -1.28 14.44 50.51
CA LYS A 2 -2.73 14.72 50.65
C LYS A 2 -3.08 16.22 50.89
N ASN A 3 -2.29 16.93 51.69
CA ASN A 3 -2.55 18.35 51.98
C ASN A 3 -2.29 19.24 50.76
N PHE A 4 -1.20 18.99 50.02
CA PHE A 4 -0.87 19.71 48.79
C PHE A 4 -1.96 19.58 47.71
N ILE A 5 -2.53 18.39 47.52
CA ILE A 5 -3.63 18.15 46.56
C ILE A 5 -4.90 18.89 46.97
N LYS A 6 -5.21 18.93 48.27
CA LYS A 6 -6.39 19.65 48.80
C LYS A 6 -6.24 21.17 48.68
N GLU A 7 -5.05 21.68 48.97
CA GLU A 7 -4.74 23.12 48.94
C GLU A 7 -4.61 23.68 47.52
N ASN A 8 -4.20 22.84 46.57
CA ASN A 8 -3.95 23.24 45.17
C ASN A 8 -4.87 22.48 44.20
N LEU A 9 -6.11 22.20 44.61
CA LEU A 9 -7.04 21.36 43.85
C LEU A 9 -7.26 21.86 42.42
N VAL A 10 -7.40 23.18 42.24
CA VAL A 10 -7.56 23.81 40.93
C VAL A 10 -6.33 23.57 40.03
N LEU A 11 -5.13 23.68 40.61
CA LEU A 11 -3.87 23.51 39.88
C LEU A 11 -3.63 22.04 39.53
N VAL A 12 -3.95 21.13 40.45
CA VAL A 12 -3.88 19.68 40.21
C VAL A 12 -4.85 19.28 39.11
N ILE A 13 -6.12 19.68 39.16
CA ILE A 13 -7.10 19.35 38.11
C ILE A 13 -6.70 19.97 36.76
N GLY A 14 -6.29 21.25 36.76
CA GLY A 14 -5.87 21.96 35.57
C GLY A 14 -4.66 21.34 34.86
N LEU A 15 -3.74 20.73 35.61
CA LEU A 15 -2.57 20.04 35.04
C LEU A 15 -2.85 18.57 34.70
N THR A 16 -3.60 17.86 35.54
CA THR A 16 -3.84 16.42 35.39
C THR A 16 -4.82 16.09 34.28
N LEU A 17 -5.89 16.88 34.11
CA LEU A 17 -6.90 16.62 33.08
C LEU A 17 -6.30 16.60 31.65
N PRO A 18 -5.52 17.61 31.19
CA PRO A 18 -4.93 17.57 29.86
C PRO A 18 -3.91 16.46 29.71
N LEU A 19 -3.13 16.17 30.75
CA LEU A 19 -2.13 15.09 30.73
C LEU A 19 -2.81 13.71 30.64
N LEU A 20 -3.92 13.52 31.34
CA LEU A 20 -4.74 12.32 31.27
C LEU A 20 -5.37 12.14 29.88
N LEU A 21 -5.84 13.23 29.25
CA LEU A 21 -6.32 13.19 27.87
C LEU A 21 -5.21 12.77 26.90
N ILE A 22 -4.00 13.33 27.01
CA ILE A 22 -2.85 12.94 26.18
C ILE A 22 -2.56 11.45 26.32
N VAL A 23 -2.52 10.94 27.56
CA VAL A 23 -2.29 9.50 27.82
C VAL A 23 -3.42 8.67 27.23
N LEU A 24 -4.68 9.07 27.38
CA LEU A 24 -5.82 8.34 26.84
C LEU A 24 -5.81 8.29 25.31
N PHE A 25 -5.49 9.39 24.63
CA PHE A 25 -5.30 9.42 23.18
C PHE A 25 -4.10 8.57 22.75
N PHE A 26 -3.00 8.59 23.48
CA PHE A 26 -1.83 7.77 23.19
C PHE A 26 -2.15 6.28 23.29
N VAL A 27 -2.78 5.86 24.39
CA VAL A 27 -3.24 4.48 24.61
C VAL A 27 -4.22 4.06 23.50
N ALA A 28 -5.20 4.91 23.18
CA ALA A 28 -6.21 4.61 22.15
C ALA A 28 -5.63 4.52 20.73
N THR A 29 -4.50 5.19 20.45
CA THR A 29 -3.89 5.20 19.11
C THR A 29 -2.78 4.15 18.95
N VAL A 30 -1.98 3.90 19.98
CA VAL A 30 -0.80 3.03 19.90
C VAL A 30 -1.15 1.56 20.17
N ILE A 31 -2.00 1.28 21.16
CA ILE A 31 -2.32 -0.11 21.55
C ILE A 31 -2.95 -0.92 20.42
N PRO A 32 -3.92 -0.41 19.64
CA PRO A 32 -4.52 -1.17 18.54
C PRO A 32 -3.48 -1.60 17.48
N LYS A 33 -2.45 -0.77 17.22
CA LYS A 33 -1.38 -1.09 16.27
C LYS A 33 -0.44 -2.18 16.81
N LEU A 34 -0.18 -2.21 18.12
CA LEU A 34 0.65 -3.22 18.77
C LEU A 34 -0.03 -4.59 18.87
N MET A 35 -1.36 -4.64 18.95
CA MET A 35 -2.10 -5.90 18.99
C MET A 35 -2.40 -6.49 17.61
N GLY A 36 -2.23 -5.70 16.54
CA GLY A 36 -2.34 -6.17 15.17
C GLY A 36 -1.09 -6.95 14.74
N THR A 37 -1.27 -8.17 14.25
CA THR A 37 -0.18 -8.92 13.60
C THR A 37 0.10 -8.29 12.23
N PRO A 38 1.29 -7.75 11.93
CA PRO A 38 1.54 -7.19 10.59
C PRO A 38 1.31 -8.24 9.49
N PRO A 39 0.96 -7.82 8.25
CA PRO A 39 0.82 -8.73 7.12
C PRO A 39 2.07 -9.59 6.96
N GLN A 40 1.88 -10.91 6.93
CA GLN A 40 2.97 -11.87 6.87
C GLN A 40 3.42 -12.17 5.44
N TYR A 41 2.55 -11.92 4.47
CA TYR A 41 2.78 -12.16 3.06
C TYR A 41 2.97 -10.83 2.33
N GLU A 42 3.95 -10.78 1.43
CA GLU A 42 4.16 -9.61 0.59
C GLU A 42 3.06 -9.50 -0.46
N MET A 43 2.60 -8.27 -0.68
CA MET A 43 1.66 -7.97 -1.75
C MET A 43 2.41 -7.53 -3.00
N LEU A 44 2.14 -8.17 -4.12
CA LEU A 44 2.53 -7.71 -5.45
C LEU A 44 1.43 -6.83 -6.04
N PHE A 45 1.86 -5.73 -6.65
CA PHE A 45 0.97 -4.81 -7.34
C PHE A 45 1.72 -4.08 -8.45
N THR A 46 0.99 -3.50 -9.40
CA THR A 46 1.57 -2.55 -10.35
C THR A 46 1.17 -1.12 -10.04
N THR A 47 2.05 -0.18 -10.39
CA THR A 47 1.75 1.25 -10.43
C THR A 47 2.00 1.80 -11.82
N ASN A 48 1.20 2.78 -12.22
CA ASN A 48 1.42 3.56 -13.42
C ASN A 48 2.31 4.75 -13.11
N HIS A 49 3.36 4.96 -13.89
CA HIS A 49 4.24 6.12 -13.80
C HIS A 49 4.15 6.92 -15.10
N TYR A 50 3.69 8.17 -14.99
CA TYR A 50 3.51 9.07 -16.12
C TYR A 50 4.76 9.93 -16.31
N ASP A 51 5.39 9.85 -17.47
CA ASP A 51 6.52 10.69 -17.89
C ASP A 51 6.29 11.21 -19.32
N TYR A 52 6.09 12.52 -19.44
CA TYR A 52 5.88 13.19 -20.73
C TYR A 52 7.16 13.36 -21.55
N GLN A 53 8.31 13.45 -20.88
CA GLN A 53 9.61 13.67 -21.51
C GLN A 53 10.18 12.36 -22.04
N ASN A 54 9.97 11.26 -21.32
CA ASN A 54 10.46 9.93 -21.66
C ASN A 54 9.30 8.92 -21.70
N PRO A 55 8.49 8.93 -22.77
CA PRO A 55 7.44 7.93 -22.94
C PRO A 55 8.06 6.52 -22.97
N ALA A 56 7.34 5.54 -22.41
CA ALA A 56 7.85 4.18 -22.34
C ALA A 56 7.95 3.55 -23.73
N ASP A 57 9.12 3.03 -24.10
CA ASP A 57 9.31 2.33 -25.39
C ASP A 57 8.58 0.98 -25.44
N TYR A 58 8.26 0.43 -24.27
CA TYR A 58 7.61 -0.87 -24.11
C TYR A 58 6.43 -0.80 -23.15
N LEU A 59 5.37 -1.54 -23.49
CA LEU A 59 4.20 -1.77 -22.66
C LEU A 59 4.33 -3.13 -21.99
N LEU A 60 4.17 -3.15 -20.66
CA LEU A 60 4.30 -4.34 -19.84
C LEU A 60 2.92 -4.80 -19.34
N GLU A 61 2.57 -6.04 -19.66
CA GLU A 61 1.36 -6.71 -19.17
C GLU A 61 1.78 -7.84 -18.22
N PHE A 62 1.35 -7.76 -16.96
CA PHE A 62 1.61 -8.78 -15.94
C PHE A 62 0.36 -9.61 -15.71
N ALA A 63 0.52 -10.93 -15.57
CA ALA A 63 -0.55 -11.84 -15.22
C ALA A 63 0.00 -13.02 -14.42
N VAL A 64 -0.77 -13.58 -13.49
CA VAL A 64 -0.36 -14.79 -12.76
C VAL A 64 -0.96 -16.01 -13.46
N LYS A 65 -0.14 -17.01 -13.78
CA LYS A 65 -0.55 -18.31 -14.33
C LYS A 65 0.16 -19.41 -13.57
N ASN A 66 -0.57 -20.44 -13.14
CA ASN A 66 -0.01 -21.56 -12.37
C ASN A 66 0.83 -21.10 -11.17
N GLN A 67 0.36 -20.08 -10.43
CA GLN A 67 1.05 -19.43 -9.31
C GLN A 67 2.39 -18.75 -9.64
N GLN A 68 2.73 -18.62 -10.92
CA GLN A 68 3.92 -17.90 -11.37
C GLN A 68 3.53 -16.59 -12.03
N LEU A 69 4.33 -15.54 -11.81
CA LEU A 69 4.13 -14.28 -12.52
C LEU A 69 4.61 -14.45 -13.95
N THR A 70 3.75 -14.11 -14.88
CA THR A 70 4.06 -14.04 -16.30
C THR A 70 4.02 -12.59 -16.76
N ILE A 71 4.88 -12.27 -17.71
CA ILE A 71 5.00 -10.97 -18.32
C ILE A 71 4.85 -11.11 -19.84
N LYS A 72 4.13 -10.16 -20.43
CA LYS A 72 4.09 -9.96 -21.87
C LYS A 72 4.58 -8.55 -22.17
N VAL A 73 5.59 -8.47 -23.04
CA VAL A 73 6.19 -7.20 -23.46
C VAL A 73 5.73 -6.90 -24.89
N ARG A 74 5.30 -5.67 -25.12
CA ARG A 74 4.96 -5.17 -26.46
C ARG A 74 5.65 -3.86 -26.70
N LYS A 75 6.14 -3.64 -27.92
CA LYS A 75 6.71 -2.35 -28.32
C LYS A 75 5.60 -1.30 -28.41
N ASN A 76 5.88 -0.09 -27.91
CA ASN A 76 4.96 1.04 -27.97
C ASN A 76 5.12 1.73 -29.32
N GLU A 77 4.47 1.19 -30.36
CA GLU A 77 4.56 1.68 -31.75
C GLU A 77 3.50 2.73 -32.11
N SER A 78 2.69 3.17 -31.14
CA SER A 78 1.62 4.15 -31.35
C SER A 78 2.21 5.51 -31.77
N LYS A 79 1.58 6.15 -32.76
CA LYS A 79 1.86 7.56 -33.12
C LYS A 79 1.56 8.50 -31.95
N ASP A 80 0.57 8.15 -31.14
CA ASP A 80 0.27 8.77 -29.85
C ASP A 80 0.99 7.97 -28.77
N LYS A 81 2.23 8.35 -28.45
CA LYS A 81 3.05 7.63 -27.47
C LYS A 81 2.35 7.62 -26.11
N ASN A 82 2.10 6.43 -25.57
CA ASN A 82 1.65 6.30 -24.19
C ASN A 82 2.76 6.76 -23.24
N TYR A 83 2.52 7.87 -22.54
CA TYR A 83 3.43 8.45 -21.53
C TYR A 83 3.43 7.68 -20.20
N THR A 84 2.60 6.64 -20.09
CA THR A 84 2.48 5.83 -18.88
C THR A 84 3.31 4.56 -19.00
N SER A 85 4.27 4.40 -18.10
CA SER A 85 5.00 3.15 -17.88
C SER A 85 4.39 2.37 -16.71
N LYS A 86 4.35 1.04 -16.83
CA LYS A 86 3.84 0.17 -15.77
C LYS A 86 5.00 -0.42 -14.99
N LYS A 87 5.01 -0.24 -13.68
CA LYS A 87 6.06 -0.74 -12.78
C LYS A 87 5.52 -1.84 -11.89
N LEU A 88 6.33 -2.85 -11.62
CA LEU A 88 6.02 -3.94 -10.69
C LEU A 88 6.60 -3.60 -9.31
N MET A 89 5.75 -3.67 -8.29
CA MET A 89 6.09 -3.32 -6.92
C MET A 89 5.77 -4.48 -5.97
N ALA A 90 6.55 -4.58 -4.91
CA ALA A 90 6.29 -5.48 -3.79
C ALA A 90 6.23 -4.68 -2.49
N TYR A 91 5.14 -4.85 -1.74
CA TYR A 91 4.95 -4.27 -0.41
C TYR A 91 5.16 -5.32 0.67
N ASP A 92 6.05 -5.03 1.61
CA ASP A 92 6.26 -5.82 2.83
C ASP A 92 5.56 -5.13 4.00
N GLY A 93 4.52 -5.78 4.53
CA GLY A 93 3.73 -5.26 5.65
C GLY A 93 4.41 -5.37 7.01
N LYS A 94 5.49 -6.15 7.15
CA LYS A 94 6.27 -6.26 8.39
C LYS A 94 7.17 -5.05 8.57
N THR A 95 7.81 -4.63 7.49
CA THR A 95 8.72 -3.48 7.46
C THR A 95 8.05 -2.19 7.00
N GLU A 96 6.80 -2.27 6.52
CA GLU A 96 6.05 -1.17 5.92
C GLU A 96 6.82 -0.52 4.74
N THR A 97 7.53 -1.32 3.94
CA THR A 97 8.35 -0.83 2.82
C THR A 97 7.81 -1.30 1.47
N VAL A 98 8.03 -0.47 0.45
CA VAL A 98 7.77 -0.81 -0.96
C VAL A 98 9.09 -0.89 -1.68
N ARG A 99 9.27 -1.92 -2.49
CA ARG A 99 10.40 -2.04 -3.43
C ARG A 99 9.90 -2.27 -4.85
N GLU A 100 10.60 -1.69 -5.81
CA GLU A 100 10.39 -1.97 -7.23
C GLU A 100 11.08 -3.30 -7.58
N ILE A 101 10.36 -4.19 -8.27
CA ILE A 101 10.95 -5.35 -8.93
C ILE A 101 11.28 -4.92 -10.35
N VAL A 102 12.55 -4.58 -10.58
CA VAL A 102 13.03 -4.10 -11.88
C VAL A 102 13.01 -5.27 -12.86
N VAL A 103 12.33 -5.09 -13.98
CA VAL A 103 12.25 -6.07 -15.06
C VAL A 103 13.36 -5.79 -16.06
N ASP A 104 14.16 -6.80 -16.37
CA ASP A 104 15.09 -6.72 -17.51
C ASP A 104 14.32 -6.85 -18.82
N ILE A 105 13.99 -5.70 -19.42
CA ILE A 105 13.21 -5.65 -20.67
C ILE A 105 13.97 -6.31 -21.82
N ALA A 106 15.29 -6.14 -21.93
CA ALA A 106 16.07 -6.67 -23.04
C ALA A 106 16.07 -8.21 -23.03
N LYS A 107 16.29 -8.79 -21.86
CA LYS A 107 16.22 -10.24 -21.68
C LYS A 107 14.81 -10.78 -21.90
N THR A 108 13.80 -10.02 -21.48
CA THR A 108 12.39 -10.45 -21.60
C THR A 108 11.91 -10.39 -23.05
N THR A 109 12.29 -9.37 -23.83
CA THR A 109 11.89 -9.26 -25.24
C THR A 109 12.50 -10.36 -26.10
N GLU A 110 13.74 -10.78 -25.84
CA GLU A 110 14.36 -11.94 -26.50
C GLU A 110 13.57 -13.23 -26.26
N ALA A 111 13.04 -13.42 -25.04
CA ALA A 111 12.23 -14.57 -24.67
C ALA A 111 10.77 -14.47 -25.17
N THR A 112 10.25 -13.25 -25.37
CA THR A 112 8.84 -12.98 -25.66
C THR A 112 8.64 -12.84 -27.18
N THR A 113 8.52 -13.94 -27.92
CA THR A 113 8.05 -13.92 -29.33
C THR A 113 6.53 -13.63 -29.41
N GLY A 114 6.07 -12.55 -28.77
CA GLY A 114 4.65 -12.16 -28.66
C GLY A 114 3.81 -12.95 -27.64
N ASN A 115 4.38 -13.96 -26.98
CA ASN A 115 3.71 -14.78 -25.96
C ASN A 115 4.15 -14.40 -24.54
N ALA A 116 3.27 -14.54 -23.55
CA ALA A 116 3.62 -14.30 -22.16
C ALA A 116 4.65 -15.34 -21.66
N VAL A 117 5.72 -14.87 -21.03
CA VAL A 117 6.79 -15.71 -20.45
C VAL A 117 6.79 -15.58 -18.94
N VAL A 118 7.32 -16.58 -18.23
CA VAL A 118 7.51 -16.49 -16.77
C VAL A 118 8.55 -15.42 -16.47
N LEU A 119 8.27 -14.55 -15.50
CA LEU A 119 9.18 -13.49 -15.08
C LEU A 119 10.29 -14.07 -14.21
N GLU A 120 11.52 -14.05 -14.72
CA GLU A 120 12.71 -14.65 -14.11
C GLU A 120 12.96 -14.14 -12.68
N GLU A 121 12.75 -12.85 -12.44
CA GLU A 121 12.94 -12.16 -11.17
C GLU A 121 12.02 -12.69 -10.06
N THR A 122 10.94 -13.37 -10.44
CA THR A 122 9.93 -13.93 -9.53
C THR A 122 9.77 -15.45 -9.67
N LYS A 123 10.65 -16.13 -10.42
CA LYS A 123 10.48 -17.56 -10.73
C LYS A 123 10.46 -18.49 -9.51
N ASN A 124 11.14 -18.08 -8.44
CA ASN A 124 11.19 -18.82 -7.17
C ASN A 124 9.97 -18.52 -6.28
N MET A 125 9.12 -17.58 -6.68
CA MET A 125 7.96 -17.15 -5.91
C MET A 125 6.72 -17.95 -6.34
N ALA A 126 5.91 -18.33 -5.36
CA ALA A 126 4.53 -18.76 -5.61
C ALA A 126 3.59 -17.61 -5.25
N ILE A 127 2.69 -17.28 -6.17
CA ILE A 127 1.81 -16.12 -6.09
C ILE A 127 0.35 -16.57 -6.07
N ASP A 128 -0.38 -16.13 -5.06
CA ASP A 128 -1.82 -16.33 -4.91
C ASP A 128 -2.58 -15.08 -5.34
N THR A 129 -3.54 -15.20 -6.25
CA THR A 129 -4.34 -14.08 -6.77
C THR A 129 -5.61 -13.80 -5.96
N SER A 130 -5.81 -14.51 -4.84
CA SER A 130 -6.95 -14.30 -3.94
C SER A 130 -7.01 -12.85 -3.45
N SER A 131 -8.20 -12.28 -3.39
CA SER A 131 -8.40 -10.89 -2.92
C SER A 131 -8.07 -10.69 -1.43
N ILE A 132 -7.99 -11.79 -0.69
CA ILE A 132 -7.63 -11.86 0.72
C ILE A 132 -6.39 -12.72 0.84
N SER A 133 -5.38 -12.24 1.57
CA SER A 133 -4.15 -12.98 1.84
C SER A 133 -4.41 -14.19 2.75
N PRO A 134 -3.51 -15.18 2.81
CA PRO A 134 -3.70 -16.33 3.69
C PRO A 134 -3.79 -15.99 5.18
N ASP A 135 -3.26 -14.84 5.60
CA ASP A 135 -3.37 -14.31 6.96
C ASP A 135 -4.52 -13.31 7.15
N GLY A 136 -5.39 -13.13 6.16
CA GLY A 136 -6.66 -12.41 6.28
C GLY A 136 -6.62 -10.91 5.98
N TYR A 137 -5.55 -10.42 5.34
CA TYR A 137 -5.45 -9.04 4.88
C TYR A 137 -6.05 -8.87 3.49
N SER A 138 -6.75 -7.77 3.26
CA SER A 138 -7.22 -7.36 1.94
C SER A 138 -6.70 -5.97 1.59
N LEU A 139 -6.51 -5.71 0.29
CA LEU A 139 -6.21 -4.37 -0.19
C LEU A 139 -7.48 -3.50 -0.09
N ASP A 140 -7.38 -2.41 0.68
CA ASP A 140 -8.40 -1.37 0.81
C ASP A 140 -7.92 -0.13 0.04
N GLY A 141 -8.73 0.31 -0.92
CA GLY A 141 -8.43 1.45 -1.79
C GLY A 141 -8.93 2.78 -1.21
N PRO A 142 -8.59 3.91 -1.86
CA PRO A 142 -9.14 5.21 -1.49
C PRO A 142 -10.66 5.20 -1.65
N SER A 143 -11.37 5.46 -0.55
CA SER A 143 -12.83 5.59 -0.53
C SER A 143 -13.22 7.07 -0.52
N TYR A 144 -14.01 7.49 -1.50
CA TYR A 144 -14.65 8.81 -1.54
C TYR A 144 -15.95 8.79 -0.73
N GLY A 145 -15.86 8.51 0.57
CA GLY A 145 -16.99 8.49 1.50
C GLY A 145 -17.12 9.81 2.25
N GLY A 146 -18.27 10.47 2.15
CA GLY A 146 -18.55 11.74 2.82
C GLY A 146 -18.31 11.70 4.33
N SER A 147 -17.57 12.70 4.83
CA SER A 147 -17.24 12.83 6.24
C SER A 147 -18.52 13.06 7.05
N GLY A 148 -18.87 12.08 7.89
CA GLY A 148 -19.92 12.25 8.89
C GLY A 148 -19.53 13.28 9.96
N LEU A 149 -20.52 13.76 10.71
CA LEU A 149 -20.36 14.84 11.71
C LEU A 149 -19.19 14.63 12.68
N VAL A 150 -18.87 13.40 13.05
CA VAL A 150 -17.77 13.07 13.98
C VAL A 150 -16.39 13.29 13.35
N GLY A 151 -16.23 13.06 12.04
CA GLY A 151 -14.96 13.27 11.33
C GLY A 151 -14.58 14.75 11.21
N GLY A 152 -15.57 15.64 11.13
CA GLY A 152 -15.37 17.08 11.01
C GLY A 152 -14.87 17.77 12.30
N PHE A 153 -15.33 17.32 13.48
CA PHE A 153 -14.98 17.97 14.76
C PHE A 153 -13.60 17.58 15.30
N PHE A 154 -13.10 16.38 14.99
CA PHE A 154 -11.80 15.88 15.49
C PHE A 154 -10.67 16.00 14.45
N GLY A 155 -10.79 16.92 13.49
CA GLY A 155 -9.74 17.17 12.50
C GLY A 155 -9.55 16.04 11.46
N GLY A 156 -10.52 15.14 11.34
CA GLY A 156 -10.61 14.13 10.28
C GLY A 156 -11.09 14.72 8.96
N GLY A 157 -10.58 15.91 8.60
CA GLY A 157 -10.80 16.51 7.29
C GLY A 157 -10.27 15.60 6.19
N TYR A 158 -10.98 15.57 5.06
CA TYR A 158 -10.68 14.87 3.81
C TYR A 158 -9.22 14.48 3.61
N ARG A 159 -8.80 13.37 4.22
CA ARG A 159 -7.51 12.76 3.92
C ARG A 159 -7.79 11.66 2.94
N ASN A 160 -7.40 11.92 1.69
CA ASN A 160 -7.16 10.92 0.67
C ASN A 160 -6.37 9.76 1.30
N SER A 161 -7.08 8.76 1.83
CA SER A 161 -6.44 7.62 2.47
C SER A 161 -5.94 6.77 1.32
N GLY A 162 -4.66 6.93 0.98
CA GLY A 162 -3.98 6.06 0.02
C GLY A 162 -4.19 4.58 0.35
N PHE A 163 -3.79 3.71 -0.56
CA PHE A 163 -4.02 2.28 -0.41
C PHE A 163 -3.42 1.74 0.90
N ARG A 164 -4.13 0.79 1.52
CA ARG A 164 -3.70 0.13 2.75
C ARG A 164 -4.10 -1.33 2.76
N LEU A 165 -3.35 -2.15 3.49
CA LEU A 165 -3.78 -3.52 3.82
C LEU A 165 -4.60 -3.50 5.09
N LYS A 166 -5.80 -4.08 5.05
CA LYS A 166 -6.74 -4.07 6.17
C LYS A 166 -7.07 -5.48 6.63
N LYS A 167 -7.16 -5.65 7.95
CA LYS A 167 -7.70 -6.84 8.61
C LYS A 167 -8.50 -6.38 9.85
N GLY A 168 -9.82 -6.50 9.78
CA GLY A 168 -10.71 -5.98 10.83
C GLY A 168 -10.54 -4.47 11.02
N GLY A 169 -10.20 -4.05 12.25
CA GLY A 169 -9.95 -2.65 12.62
C GLY A 169 -8.53 -2.15 12.38
N VAL A 170 -7.59 -3.02 11.99
CA VAL A 170 -6.18 -2.66 11.80
C VAL A 170 -5.89 -2.44 10.32
N GLY A 171 -5.16 -1.36 10.00
CA GLY A 171 -4.74 -1.02 8.64
C GLY A 171 -3.27 -0.64 8.57
N TYR A 172 -2.57 -1.16 7.56
CA TYR A 172 -1.16 -0.85 7.26
C TYR A 172 -1.10 -0.09 5.94
N GLN A 173 -0.65 1.16 5.99
CA GLN A 173 -0.63 2.01 4.81
C GLN A 173 0.47 1.56 3.85
N VAL A 174 0.16 1.55 2.55
CA VAL A 174 1.14 1.37 1.48
C VAL A 174 1.78 2.75 1.20
N PRO A 175 3.09 2.93 1.48
CA PRO A 175 3.79 4.19 1.25
C PRO A 175 3.70 4.69 -0.19
N ASN A 176 3.83 6.00 -0.38
CA ASN A 176 3.98 6.66 -1.69
C ASN A 176 2.82 6.45 -2.69
N THR A 177 1.66 5.99 -2.23
CA THR A 177 0.47 5.83 -3.08
C THR A 177 -0.31 7.14 -3.30
N GLN A 178 0.03 8.22 -2.58
CA GLN A 178 -0.73 9.47 -2.53
C GLN A 178 -0.32 10.53 -3.56
N GLN A 179 0.81 10.37 -4.27
CA GLN A 179 1.49 11.53 -4.88
C GLN A 179 0.88 12.11 -6.17
N ASN A 180 -0.18 11.55 -6.75
CA ASN A 180 -1.01 12.23 -7.75
C ASN A 180 -2.27 11.40 -8.01
N THR A 181 -3.38 11.75 -7.34
CA THR A 181 -4.65 11.01 -7.31
C THR A 181 -5.27 10.75 -8.69
N TYR A 182 -4.89 11.53 -9.71
CA TYR A 182 -5.39 11.35 -11.08
C TYR A 182 -4.70 10.22 -11.87
N TYR A 183 -3.49 9.80 -11.47
CA TYR A 183 -2.66 8.88 -12.29
C TYR A 183 -2.09 7.68 -11.53
N ASN A 184 -2.15 7.65 -10.19
CA ASN A 184 -1.73 6.50 -9.39
C ASN A 184 -2.80 5.41 -9.33
N GLN A 185 -2.94 4.67 -10.42
CA GLN A 185 -3.75 3.45 -10.47
C GLN A 185 -2.90 2.28 -9.97
N MET A 186 -2.92 2.05 -8.66
CA MET A 186 -2.41 0.81 -8.09
C MET A 186 -3.31 -0.35 -8.52
N GLN A 187 -2.74 -1.40 -9.08
CA GLN A 187 -3.47 -2.61 -9.47
C GLN A 187 -2.88 -3.82 -8.74
N PHE A 188 -3.71 -4.50 -7.96
CA PHE A 188 -3.33 -5.72 -7.25
C PHE A 188 -2.97 -6.85 -8.23
N ILE A 189 -1.90 -7.59 -7.93
CA ILE A 189 -1.48 -8.79 -8.67
C ILE A 189 -1.74 -10.05 -7.84
N GLY A 190 -1.29 -10.06 -6.58
CA GLY A 190 -1.33 -11.25 -5.75
C GLY A 190 -0.49 -11.16 -4.48
N TRP A 191 -0.50 -12.23 -3.70
CA TRP A 191 0.28 -12.44 -2.49
C TRP A 191 1.42 -13.41 -2.72
N VAL A 192 2.63 -13.09 -2.28
CA VAL A 192 3.77 -14.01 -2.34
C VAL A 192 3.66 -15.01 -1.20
N ILE A 193 3.17 -16.21 -1.48
CA ILE A 193 2.93 -17.27 -0.48
C ILE A 193 4.13 -18.20 -0.27
N LYS A 194 5.09 -18.19 -1.20
CA LYS A 194 6.37 -18.92 -1.09
C LYS A 194 7.47 -18.15 -1.81
N LYS A 195 8.71 -18.26 -1.32
CA LYS A 195 9.95 -17.73 -1.91
C LYS A 195 11.03 -18.80 -1.94
#